data_AF-A0A0H5Q6Z2-F1
#
_entry.id   AF-A0A0H5Q6Z2-F1
#
_cell.length_a   1.000
_cell.length_b   1.000
_cell.length_c   1.000
_cell.angle_alpha   90.00
_cell.angle_beta   90.00
_cell.angle_gamma   90.00
#
_symmetry.space_group_name_H-M   'P 1'
#
loop_
_entity.id
_entity.type
_entity.pdbx_description
1 polymer ?
#
loop_
_entity_poly.entity_id
_entity_poly.type
_entity_poly.pdbx_seq_one_letter_code
_entity_poly.pdbx_strand_id
1 'polypeptide(L)'
;MAMKAYDISARWGLTPHTALHAAWLLDRLPDLRITSGRRTPRRNRDVGGSPTSWHLYGRGVDFGGPRASERAAVGVAWEQRVSKGCTGPEEVLLEADHVHIAW
;
A
#
# COMPACT_ATOMS: atom_id res chain seq x y z
N MET A 1 -11.28 12.90 7.67
CA MET A 1 -10.31 13.82 7.06
C MET A 1 -9.29 12.95 6.34
N ALA A 2 -9.06 13.20 5.05
CA ALA A 2 -8.08 12.49 4.24
C ALA A 2 -6.69 12.46 4.92
N MET A 3 -6.06 11.30 5.03
CA MET A 3 -4.70 11.19 5.55
C MET A 3 -3.72 11.73 4.51
N LYS A 4 -2.92 12.74 4.87
CA LYS A 4 -1.93 13.30 3.94
C LYS A 4 -0.79 12.32 3.72
N ALA A 5 -0.19 12.33 2.54
CA ALA A 5 0.94 11.47 2.18
C ALA A 5 2.14 11.59 3.15
N TYR A 6 2.41 12.80 3.65
CA TYR A 6 3.46 13.01 4.67
C TYR A 6 3.17 12.23 5.96
N ASP A 7 1.93 12.30 6.46
CA ASP A 7 1.51 11.61 7.68
C ASP A 7 1.56 10.09 7.49
N ILE A 8 1.18 9.61 6.30
CA ILE A 8 1.29 8.20 5.92
C ILE A 8 2.75 7.74 5.92
N SER A 9 3.64 8.49 5.26
CA SER A 9 5.07 8.15 5.20
C SER A 9 5.69 8.10 6.59
N ALA A 10 5.42 9.13 7.42
CA ALA A 10 5.95 9.20 8.78
C ALA A 10 5.43 8.06 9.67
N ARG A 11 4.13 7.75 9.61
CA ARG A 11 3.50 6.72 10.44
C ARG A 11 3.86 5.30 10.02
N TRP A 12 3.96 5.05 8.72
CA TRP A 12 4.05 3.70 8.17
C TRP A 12 5.41 3.40 7.53
N GLY A 13 6.35 4.35 7.57
CA GLY A 13 7.70 4.18 7.03
C GLY A 13 7.75 4.00 5.51
N LEU A 14 6.69 4.42 4.80
CA LEU A 14 6.59 4.29 3.35
C LEU A 14 7.47 5.31 2.65
N THR A 15 7.97 4.95 1.46
CA THR A 15 8.64 5.93 0.60
C THR A 15 7.65 7.06 0.22
N PRO A 16 8.13 8.27 -0.12
CA PRO A 16 7.24 9.36 -0.53
C PRO A 16 6.32 8.98 -1.71
N HIS A 17 6.82 8.19 -2.65
CA HIS A 17 6.06 7.74 -3.82
C HIS A 17 4.95 6.76 -3.39
N THR A 18 5.27 5.72 -2.63
CA THR A 18 4.28 4.77 -2.10
C THR A 18 3.23 5.47 -1.22
N ALA A 19 3.66 6.44 -0.39
CA ALA A 19 2.76 7.18 0.49
C ALA A 19 1.78 8.09 -0.30
N LEU A 20 2.21 8.66 -1.42
CA LEU A 20 1.35 9.45 -2.31
C LEU A 20 0.25 8.57 -2.93
N HIS A 21 0.63 7.38 -3.41
CA HIS A 21 -0.34 6.43 -3.95
C HIS A 21 -1.33 5.93 -2.90
N ALA A 22 -0.83 5.63 -1.69
CA ALA A 22 -1.67 5.24 -0.58
C ALA A 22 -2.67 6.33 -0.18
N ALA A 23 -2.24 7.61 -0.14
CA ALA A 23 -3.14 8.74 0.14
C ALA A 23 -4.27 8.82 -0.89
N TRP A 24 -3.95 8.75 -2.18
CA TRP A 24 -4.96 8.81 -3.24
C TRP A 24 -5.93 7.64 -3.20
N LEU A 25 -5.44 6.44 -2.88
CA LEU A 25 -6.26 5.25 -2.75
C LEU A 25 -7.25 5.40 -1.59
N LEU A 26 -6.80 5.87 -0.43
CA LEU A 26 -7.65 6.14 0.74
C LEU A 26 -8.66 7.27 0.50
N ASP A 27 -8.33 8.26 -0.33
CA ASP A 27 -9.26 9.33 -0.70
C ASP A 27 -10.40 8.81 -1.58
N ARG A 28 -10.13 7.84 -2.45
CA ARG A 28 -11.14 7.20 -3.31
C ARG A 28 -11.93 6.10 -2.62
N LEU A 29 -11.30 5.41 -1.67
CA LEU A 29 -11.85 4.26 -0.94
C LEU A 29 -11.72 4.52 0.57
N PRO A 30 -12.55 5.39 1.14
CA PRO A 30 -12.41 5.87 2.52
C PRO A 30 -12.72 4.81 3.59
N ASP A 31 -13.25 3.66 3.20
CA ASP A 31 -13.51 2.50 4.05
C ASP A 31 -12.31 1.54 4.14
N LEU A 32 -11.27 1.76 3.34
CA LEU A 32 -9.98 1.12 3.50
C LEU A 32 -9.14 1.81 4.58
N ARG A 33 -8.26 1.03 5.20
CA ARG A 33 -7.23 1.52 6.11
C ARG A 33 -5.93 0.78 5.87
N ILE A 34 -4.82 1.46 6.08
CA ILE A 34 -3.50 0.81 6.09
C ILE A 34 -3.42 -0.11 7.30
N THR A 35 -3.10 -1.38 7.08
CA THR A 35 -2.89 -2.40 8.13
C THR A 35 -1.40 -2.73 8.31
N SER A 36 -0.58 -2.53 7.27
CA SER A 36 0.87 -2.69 7.33
C SER A 36 1.56 -1.78 6.32
N GLY A 37 2.71 -1.23 6.71
CA GLY A 37 3.61 -0.47 5.85
C GLY A 37 5.01 -1.08 5.84
N ARG A 38 6.06 -0.28 6.05
CA ARG A 38 7.43 -0.77 6.12
C ARG A 38 7.62 -1.74 7.28
N ARG A 39 8.31 -2.86 7.02
CA ARG A 39 8.68 -3.87 8.02
C ARG A 39 10.18 -3.90 8.21
N THR A 40 10.62 -4.17 9.44
CA THR A 40 12.01 -4.55 9.70
C THR A 40 12.26 -5.98 9.20
N PRO A 41 13.51 -6.38 8.91
CA PRO A 41 13.83 -7.76 8.54
C PRO A 41 13.35 -8.80 9.56
N ARG A 42 13.41 -8.46 10.85
CA ARG A 42 12.89 -9.30 11.93
C ARG A 42 11.37 -9.45 11.82
N ARG A 43 10.63 -8.33 11.77
CA ARG A 43 9.17 -8.35 11.67
C ARG A 43 8.69 -9.08 10.41
N ASN A 44 9.37 -8.88 9.28
CA ASN A 44 9.05 -9.55 8.02
C ASN A 44 9.18 -11.08 8.15
N ARG A 45 10.23 -11.56 8.82
CA ARG A 45 10.41 -12.99 9.11
C ARG A 45 9.35 -13.52 10.06
N ASP A 46 9.02 -12.76 11.12
CA ASP A 46 8.05 -13.17 12.13
C ASP A 46 6.64 -13.38 11.53
N VAL A 47 6.31 -12.68 10.44
CA VAL A 47 5.03 -12.85 9.71
C VAL A 47 5.16 -13.79 8.50
N GLY A 48 6.29 -14.48 8.33
CA GLY A 48 6.52 -15.40 7.21
C GLY A 48 6.69 -14.72 5.85
N GLY A 49 7.04 -13.43 5.81
CA GLY A 49 7.22 -12.67 4.58
C GLY A 49 8.46 -13.07 3.78
N SER A 50 8.39 -12.89 2.45
CA SER A 50 9.50 -13.16 1.54
C SER A 50 10.76 -12.34 1.90
N PRO A 51 11.99 -12.91 1.80
CA PRO A 51 13.23 -12.17 2.00
C PRO A 51 13.42 -10.96 1.08
N THR A 52 12.72 -10.92 -0.06
CA THR A 52 12.75 -9.83 -1.04
C THR A 52 11.50 -8.95 -1.00
N SER A 53 10.71 -9.02 0.08
CA SER A 53 9.43 -8.30 0.19
C SER A 53 9.59 -6.78 0.04
N TRP A 54 8.68 -6.15 -0.72
CA TRP A 54 8.58 -4.70 -0.86
C TRP A 54 8.34 -3.95 0.45
N HIS A 55 7.79 -4.60 1.47
CA HIS A 55 7.66 -4.01 2.81
C HIS A 55 9.01 -3.69 3.45
N LEU A 56 10.09 -4.40 3.11
CA LEU A 56 11.42 -4.11 3.68
C LEU A 56 11.94 -2.72 3.26
N TYR A 57 11.52 -2.29 2.07
CA TYR A 57 11.96 -1.06 1.42
C TYR A 57 10.95 0.09 1.56
N GLY A 58 9.84 -0.15 2.27
CA GLY A 58 8.74 0.83 2.40
C GLY A 58 7.98 1.06 1.09
N ARG A 59 8.07 0.10 0.17
CA ARG A 59 7.43 0.13 -1.15
C ARG A 59 6.12 -0.66 -1.18
N GLY A 60 5.98 -1.63 -0.29
CA GLY A 60 4.76 -2.42 -0.10
C GLY A 60 3.88 -1.86 1.01
N VAL A 61 2.57 -1.87 0.79
CA VAL A 61 1.55 -1.46 1.74
C VAL A 61 0.36 -2.42 1.68
N ASP A 62 -0.18 -2.75 2.85
CA ASP A 62 -1.38 -3.58 2.96
C ASP A 62 -2.56 -2.70 3.38
N PHE A 63 -3.69 -2.87 2.68
CA PHE A 63 -4.95 -2.23 3.00
C PHE A 63 -5.98 -3.28 3.41
N GLY A 64 -6.62 -3.07 4.55
CA GLY A 64 -7.77 -3.88 4.98
C GLY A 64 -9.05 -3.06 4.99
N GLY A 65 -10.18 -3.72 4.77
CA GLY A 65 -11.50 -3.09 4.86
C GLY A 65 -12.61 -4.03 4.38
N PRO A 66 -13.78 -3.50 3.99
CA PRO A 66 -14.80 -4.31 3.34
C PRO A 66 -14.25 -4.96 2.07
N ARG A 67 -14.56 -6.24 1.85
CA ARG A 67 -14.01 -7.02 0.73
C ARG A 67 -14.32 -6.43 -0.64
N ALA A 68 -15.43 -5.70 -0.78
CA ALA A 68 -15.77 -4.96 -2.00
C ALA A 68 -14.74 -3.87 -2.32
N SER A 69 -14.25 -3.17 -1.30
CA SER A 69 -13.31 -2.05 -1.45
C SER A 69 -11.89 -2.53 -1.62
N GLU A 70 -11.51 -3.66 -1.00
CA GLU A 70 -10.24 -4.35 -1.31
C GLU A 70 -10.20 -4.77 -2.78
N ARG A 71 -11.31 -5.29 -3.33
CA ARG A 71 -11.42 -5.58 -4.76
C ARG A 71 -11.35 -4.33 -5.63
N ALA A 72 -12.02 -3.25 -5.23
CA ALA A 72 -11.98 -1.97 -5.95
C ALA A 72 -10.56 -1.38 -5.97
N ALA A 73 -9.81 -1.53 -4.87
CA ALA A 73 -8.43 -1.04 -4.76
C ALA A 73 -7.50 -1.62 -5.82
N VAL A 74 -7.73 -2.86 -6.27
CA VAL A 74 -6.96 -3.46 -7.37
C VAL A 74 -7.07 -2.62 -8.64
N GLY A 75 -8.28 -2.26 -9.07
CA GLY A 75 -8.47 -1.43 -10.27
C GLY A 75 -7.95 0.00 -10.09
N VAL A 76 -8.27 0.59 -8.93
CA VAL A 76 -7.84 1.93 -8.54
C VAL A 76 -6.32 2.05 -8.53
N ALA A 77 -5.57 1.02 -8.10
CA ALA A 77 -4.11 1.03 -8.11
C ALA A 77 -3.52 1.16 -9.52
N TRP A 78 -4.11 0.50 -10.52
CA TRP A 78 -3.66 0.53 -11.91
C TRP A 78 -4.02 1.82 -12.65
N GLU A 79 -5.06 2.53 -12.20
CA GLU A 79 -5.41 3.85 -12.75
C GLU A 79 -4.44 4.94 -12.32
N GLN A 80 -3.75 4.75 -11.18
CA GLN A 80 -2.89 5.79 -10.63
C GLN A 80 -1.61 5.97 -11.42
N ARG A 81 -1.47 7.17 -12.00
CA ARG A 81 -0.19 7.67 -12.52
C ARG A 81 0.15 8.99 -11.86
N VAL A 82 0.96 8.94 -10.80
CA VAL A 82 1.38 10.13 -10.04
C VAL A 82 2.43 10.97 -10.78
N SER A 83 3.06 10.41 -11.81
CA SER A 83 3.94 11.13 -12.74
C SER A 83 3.84 10.53 -14.15
N LYS A 84 4.31 11.27 -15.17
CA LYS A 84 4.37 10.79 -16.56
C LYS A 84 5.24 9.53 -16.73
N GLY A 85 6.20 9.31 -15.83
CA GLY A 85 7.08 8.13 -15.84
C GLY A 85 6.56 6.96 -15.01
N CYS A 86 5.45 7.13 -14.29
CA CYS A 86 4.90 6.09 -13.42
C CYS A 86 4.18 5.04 -14.28
N THR A 87 4.65 3.79 -14.28
CA THR A 87 4.11 2.71 -15.11
C THR A 87 2.92 1.97 -14.48
N GLY A 88 2.63 2.23 -13.20
CA GLY A 88 1.63 1.53 -12.39
C GLY A 88 2.28 0.89 -11.15
N PRO A 89 1.54 0.09 -10.37
CA PRO A 89 2.09 -0.73 -9.31
C PRO A 89 3.02 -1.82 -9.87
N GLU A 90 4.00 -2.20 -9.05
CA GLU A 90 4.92 -3.32 -9.32
C GLU A 90 4.29 -4.66 -8.96
N GLU A 91 3.41 -4.64 -7.96
CA GLU A 91 2.72 -5.80 -7.45
C GLU A 91 1.35 -5.40 -6.91
N VAL A 92 0.33 -6.22 -7.19
CA VAL A 92 -1.01 -6.11 -6.60
C VAL A 92 -1.49 -7.51 -6.28
N LEU A 93 -1.65 -7.83 -5.00
CA LEU A 93 -2.14 -9.13 -4.54
C LEU A 93 -3.41 -8.92 -3.72
N LEU A 94 -4.48 -9.59 -4.11
CA LEU A 94 -5.71 -9.60 -3.34
C LEU A 94 -5.69 -10.84 -2.42
N GLU A 95 -5.17 -10.66 -1.22
CA GLU A 95 -5.07 -11.69 -0.20
C GLU A 95 -6.45 -11.99 0.43
N ALA A 96 -6.52 -12.97 1.33
CA ALA A 96 -7.78 -13.40 1.94
C ALA A 96 -8.44 -12.31 2.82
N ASP A 97 -7.63 -11.50 3.49
CA ASP A 97 -8.05 -10.55 4.54
C ASP A 97 -7.53 -9.11 4.33
N HIS A 98 -6.82 -8.86 3.23
CA HIS A 98 -6.33 -7.54 2.82
C HIS A 98 -6.00 -7.52 1.33
N VAL A 99 -5.63 -6.34 0.82
CA VAL A 99 -4.99 -6.17 -0.49
C VAL A 99 -3.58 -5.61 -0.28
N HIS A 100 -2.59 -6.29 -0.86
CA HIS A 100 -1.19 -5.86 -0.91
C HIS A 100 -0.93 -5.10 -2.21
N ILE A 101 -0.27 -3.94 -2.12
CA ILE A 101 0.15 -3.19 -3.30
C ILE A 101 1.57 -2.66 -3.10
N ALA A 102 2.40 -2.76 -4.14
CA ALA A 102 3.74 -2.18 -4.19
C ALA A 102 3.91 -1.17 -5.32
N TRP A 103 4.63 -0.07 -5.04
CA TRP A 103 5.03 0.97 -6.00
C TRP A 103 6.50 1.37 -5.85
#